data_AF-A0ABD7M5S5-F1
#
_entry.id   AF-A0ABD7M5S5-F1
#
_cell.length_a   1.000
_cell.length_b   1.000
_cell.length_c   1.000
_cell.angle_alpha   90.00
_cell.angle_beta   90.00
_cell.angle_gamma   90.00
#
_symmetry.space_group_name_H-M   'P 1'
#
loop_
_entity.id
_entity.type
_entity.pdbx_description
1 polymer ?
#
loop_
_entity_poly.entity_id
_entity_poly.type
_entity_poly.pdbx_seq_one_letter_code
_entity_poly.pdbx_strand_id
1 'polypeptide(L)' 'EGLYRIVDAAYEKRSVAISSNLHPAGFDELMPKTLATATVDRLLHHAHVCQTTGDSVRMTQAMAGKGVMPLN' A
#
# COMPACT_ATOMS: atom_id res chain seq x y z
N GLU A 1 3.94 -1.22 14.80
CA GLU A 1 2.89 -2.10 15.39
C GLU A 1 1.50 -2.05 14.73
N GLY A 2 0.92 -0.88 14.40
CA GLY A 2 -0.50 -0.80 14.00
C GLY A 2 -0.92 -1.70 12.82
N LEU A 3 -0.14 -1.67 11.72
CA LEU A 3 -0.42 -2.49 10.54
C LEU A 3 -0.37 -3.99 10.84
N TYR A 4 0.69 -4.47 11.51
CA TYR A 4 0.83 -5.88 11.88
C TYR A 4 -0.39 -6.39 12.66
N ARG A 5 -0.85 -5.64 13.67
CA ARG A 5 -2.01 -6.04 14.49
C ARG A 5 -3.29 -6.18 13.68
N ILE A 6 -3.50 -5.30 12.70
CA ILE A 6 -4.67 -5.37 11.80
C ILE A 6 -4.57 -6.61 10.90
N VAL A 7 -3.39 -6.86 10.34
CA VAL A 7 -3.13 -8.02 9.48
C VAL A 7 -3.32 -9.32 10.26
N ASP A 8 -2.74 -9.44 11.45
CA ASP A 8 -2.84 -10.62 12.30
C ASP A 8 -4.29 -10.89 12.75
N ALA A 9 -5.05 -9.85 13.10
CA ALA A 9 -6.46 -10.00 13.45
C ALA A 9 -7.33 -10.45 12.25
N ALA A 10 -6.94 -10.09 11.03
CA ALA A 10 -7.68 -10.41 9.81
C ALA A 10 -7.27 -11.75 9.16
N TYR A 11 -6.05 -12.20 9.44
CA TYR A 11 -5.44 -13.38 8.85
C TYR A 11 -6.36 -14.61 8.94
N GLU A 12 -6.59 -15.26 7.79
CA GLU A 12 -7.48 -16.42 7.61
C GLU A 12 -8.95 -16.23 8.04
N LYS A 13 -9.38 -14.99 8.37
CA LYS A 13 -10.73 -14.70 8.88
C LYS A 13 -11.52 -13.74 8.00
N ARG A 14 -10.85 -12.79 7.36
CA ARG A 14 -11.48 -11.75 6.53
C ARG A 14 -10.52 -11.20 5.49
N SER A 15 -11.05 -10.79 4.35
CA SER A 15 -10.27 -10.11 3.31
C SER A 15 -9.90 -8.70 3.73
N VAL A 16 -8.71 -8.25 3.31
CA VAL A 16 -8.21 -6.88 3.50
C VAL A 16 -7.68 -6.36 2.17
N ALA A 17 -8.10 -5.16 1.77
CA ALA A 17 -7.53 -4.46 0.63
C ALA A 17 -6.48 -3.45 1.14
N ILE A 18 -5.28 -3.49 0.56
CA ILE A 18 -4.17 -2.60 0.89
C ILE A 18 -3.60 -2.02 -0.39
N SER A 19 -3.51 -0.69 -0.46
CA SER A 19 -2.75 0.02 -1.49
C SER A 19 -1.45 0.52 -0.89
N SER A 20 -0.34 0.28 -1.56
CA SER A 20 0.99 0.74 -1.14
C SER A 20 1.78 1.19 -2.36
N ASN A 21 2.55 2.26 -2.22
CA ASN A 21 3.56 2.66 -3.20
C ASN A 21 4.89 1.90 -3.00
N LEU A 22 5.02 1.14 -1.91
CA LEU A 22 6.15 0.24 -1.64
C LEU A 22 5.75 -1.21 -1.95
N HIS A 23 6.67 -1.92 -2.60
CA HIS A 23 6.55 -3.37 -2.76
C HIS A 23 6.58 -4.05 -1.38
N PRO A 24 5.85 -5.17 -1.14
CA PRO A 24 5.89 -5.89 0.13
C PRO A 24 7.29 -6.24 0.63
N ALA A 25 8.24 -6.44 -0.29
CA ALA A 25 9.64 -6.70 0.03
C ALA A 25 10.36 -5.55 0.75
N GLY A 26 9.86 -4.30 0.64
CA GLY A 26 10.41 -3.12 1.32
C GLY A 26 9.64 -2.73 2.59
N PHE A 27 8.80 -3.61 3.13
CA PHE A 27 8.04 -3.29 4.35
C PHE A 27 8.92 -3.19 5.60
N ASP A 28 10.16 -3.67 5.55
CA ASP A 28 11.16 -3.48 6.61
C ASP A 28 11.64 -2.03 6.73
N GLU A 29 11.38 -1.18 5.72
CA GLU A 29 11.55 0.28 5.83
C GLU A 29 10.46 0.93 6.70
N LEU A 30 9.29 0.29 6.83
CA LEU A 30 8.13 0.83 7.55
C LEU A 30 8.01 0.31 8.98
N MET A 31 8.64 -0.82 9.30
CA MET A 31 8.54 -1.47 10.60
C MET A 31 9.76 -2.34 10.91
N PRO A 32 10.02 -2.68 12.19
CA PRO A 32 11.11 -3.57 12.56
C PRO A 32 11.10 -4.87 11.75
N LYS A 33 12.29 -5.34 11.31
CA LYS A 33 12.44 -6.49 10.39
C LYS A 33 11.63 -7.72 10.78
N THR A 34 11.61 -8.07 12.07
CA THR A 34 10.87 -9.25 12.56
C THR A 34 9.36 -9.13 12.32
N LEU A 35 8.80 -7.94 12.52
CA LEU A 35 7.39 -7.67 12.28
C LEU A 35 7.08 -7.52 10.79
N ALA A 36 8.01 -6.95 10.01
CA ALA A 36 7.87 -6.84 8.57
C ALA A 36 7.73 -8.22 7.95
N THR A 37 8.65 -9.15 8.26
CA THR A 37 8.59 -10.53 7.78
C THR A 37 7.27 -11.21 8.18
N ALA A 38 6.87 -11.12 9.45
CA ALA A 38 5.64 -11.73 9.93
C ALA A 38 4.37 -11.13 9.31
N THR A 39 4.39 -9.83 8.97
CA THR A 39 3.28 -9.12 8.31
C THR A 39 3.19 -9.53 6.84
N VAL A 40 4.31 -9.54 6.12
CA VAL A 40 4.37 -9.89 4.70
C VAL A 40 3.97 -11.35 4.49
N ASP A 41 4.44 -12.25 5.34
CA ASP A 41 4.07 -13.66 5.32
C ASP A 41 2.54 -13.84 5.38
N ARG A 42 1.90 -13.28 6.41
CA ARG A 42 0.44 -13.33 6.58
C ARG A 42 -0.34 -12.67 5.45
N LEU A 43 0.14 -11.53 4.95
CA LEU A 43 -0.52 -10.82 3.85
C LEU A 43 -0.47 -11.64 2.56
N LEU A 44 0.70 -12.14 2.20
CA LEU A 44 0.93 -12.76 0.90
C LEU A 44 0.44 -14.21 0.83
N HIS A 45 0.21 -14.88 1.97
CA HIS A 45 -0.21 -16.27 1.99
C HIS A 45 -1.48 -16.55 1.17
N HIS A 46 -2.44 -15.62 1.14
CA HIS A 46 -3.66 -15.72 0.34
C HIS A 46 -3.93 -14.44 -0.49
N ALA A 47 -2.89 -13.72 -0.90
CA ALA A 47 -3.04 -12.45 -1.62
C ALA A 47 -3.21 -12.62 -3.13
N HIS A 48 -3.96 -11.68 -3.71
CA HIS A 48 -3.84 -11.30 -5.11
C HIS A 48 -3.03 -10.01 -5.20
N VAL A 49 -1.84 -10.08 -5.78
CA VAL A 49 -0.96 -8.90 -5.92
C VAL A 49 -1.22 -8.23 -7.26
N CYS A 50 -1.74 -7.00 -7.22
CA CYS A 50 -1.94 -6.16 -8.39
C CYS A 50 -0.88 -5.05 -8.38
N GLN A 51 0.09 -5.12 -9.30
CA GLN A 51 1.04 -4.02 -9.51
C GLN A 51 0.45 -3.04 -10.52
N THR A 52 0.40 -1.77 -10.12
CA THR A 52 -0.04 -0.66 -10.99
C THR A 52 1.15 0.19 -11.38
N THR A 53 1.22 0.58 -12.65
CA THR A 53 2.25 1.47 -13.20
C THR A 53 1.59 2.63 -13.95
N GLY A 54 2.40 3.60 -14.38
CA GLY A 54 1.95 4.76 -15.16
C GLY A 54 2.02 6.07 -14.38
N ASP A 55 1.66 7.14 -15.08
CA ASP A 55 1.77 8.50 -14.55
C ASP A 55 0.67 8.83 -13.54
N SER A 56 0.96 9.81 -12.67
CA SER A 56 -0.01 10.31 -11.71
C SER A 56 -1.21 10.92 -12.42
N VAL A 57 -2.38 10.30 -12.24
CA VAL A 57 -3.66 10.84 -12.75
C VAL A 57 -3.89 12.27 -12.26
N ARG A 58 -3.51 12.56 -11.02
CA ARG A 58 -3.61 13.91 -10.43
C ARG A 58 -2.74 14.91 -11.21
N MET A 59 -1.53 14.53 -11.60
CA MET A 59 -0.64 15.38 -12.38
C MET A 59 -1.21 15.63 -13.78
N THR A 60 -1.64 14.58 -14.48
CA THR A 60 -2.25 14.70 -15.81
C THR A 60 -3.46 15.62 -15.80
N GLN A 61 -4.31 15.52 -14.77
CA GLN A 61 -5.46 16.42 -14.59
C GLN A 61 -5.05 17.86 -14.32
N ALA A 62 -4.05 18.06 -13.44
CA ALA A 62 -3.53 19.39 -13.13
C ALA A 62 -2.94 20.08 -14.38
N MET A 63 -2.15 19.36 -15.17
CA MET A 63 -1.60 19.85 -16.44
C MET A 63 -2.68 20.16 -17.48
N ALA A 64 -3.81 19.44 -17.43
CA ALA A 64 -5.00 19.73 -18.24
C ALA A 64 -5.88 20.86 -17.66
N GLY A 65 -5.44 21.56 -16.61
CA GLY A 65 -6.17 22.66 -15.98
C GLY A 65 -7.36 22.23 -15.11
N LYS A 66 -7.53 20.92 -14.83
CA LYS A 66 -8.63 20.41 -14.01
C LYS A 66 -8.23 20.42 -12.53
N GLY A 67 -9.00 21.13 -11.71
CA GLY A 67 -8.83 21.12 -10.25
C GLY A 67 -7.63 21.91 -9.72
N VAL A 68 -7.02 22.75 -10.55
CA VAL A 68 -5.94 23.67 -10.14
C VAL A 68 -6.49 25.09 -9.96
N MET A 69 -6.13 25.74 -8.85
CA MET A 69 -6.26 27.18 -8.72
C MET A 69 -4.91 27.82 -9.09
N PRO A 70 -4.88 28.78 -10.02
CA PRO A 70 -3.66 29.52 -10.30
C PRO A 70 -3.15 30.20 -9.03
N LEU A 71 -1.85 30.13 -8.77
CA LEU A 71 -1.24 31.08 -7.84
C LEU A 71 -1.20 32.43 -8.57
N ASN A 72 -1.90 33.41 -8.02
CA ASN A 72 -1.84 34.81 -8.44
C ASN A 72 -0.47 35.42 -8.12
#